data_AF-A0A5B7IN84-F1
#
_entry.id   AF-A0A5B7IN84-F1
#
_cell.length_a   1.000
_cell.length_b   1.000
_cell.length_c   1.000
_cell.angle_alpha   90.00
_cell.angle_beta   90.00
_cell.angle_gamma   90.00
#
_symmetry.space_group_name_H-M   'P 1'
#
loop_
_entity.id
_entity.type
_entity.pdbx_description
1 polymer ?
#
loop_
_entity_poly.entity_id
_entity_poly.type
_entity_poly.pdbx_seq_one_letter_code
_entity_poly.pdbx_strand_id
1 'polypeptide(L)'
;MLLLLTHVFQLHPSTLLYSLPHQISVEGSDDPRCWTQGRRDLGQTTYLLTIDHDLCGSEVHNTSVTSFIIVQENLPILTHSTRRFLVKCNYIPETFTVRAG
;
A
#
# COMPACT_ATOMS: atom_id res chain seq x y z
N MET A 1 -12.39 10.63 -11.98
CA MET A 1 -11.21 9.97 -12.55
C MET A 1 -10.70 9.04 -11.45
N LEU A 2 -11.05 7.75 -11.47
CA LEU A 2 -10.62 6.83 -10.42
C LEU A 2 -9.09 6.67 -10.50
N LEU A 3 -8.38 7.12 -9.47
CA LEU A 3 -6.96 6.87 -9.31
C LEU A 3 -6.79 5.52 -8.59
N LEU A 4 -6.75 4.44 -9.37
CA LEU A 4 -6.38 3.10 -8.89
C LEU A 4 -4.88 2.92 -9.07
N LEU A 5 -4.13 2.93 -7.97
CA LEU A 5 -2.70 2.64 -7.98
C LEU A 5 -2.45 1.27 -7.38
N THR A 6 -1.70 0.45 -8.11
CA THR A 6 -1.32 -0.88 -7.67
C THR A 6 0.13 -0.84 -7.19
N HIS A 7 0.33 -1.23 -5.94
CA HIS A 7 1.64 -1.26 -5.30
C HIS A 7 2.05 -2.71 -5.00
N VAL A 8 3.30 -3.02 -5.35
CA VAL A 8 3.94 -4.29 -5.01
C VAL A 8 4.80 -4.07 -3.77
N PHE A 9 4.47 -4.77 -2.68
CA PHE A 9 5.25 -4.79 -1.45
C PHE A 9 6.03 -6.09 -1.36
N GLN A 10 7.36 -6.02 -1.38
CA GLN A 10 8.20 -7.16 -1.01
C GLN A 10 8.58 -7.08 0.45
N LEU A 11 7.99 -7.97 1.25
CA LEU A 11 8.36 -8.18 2.64
C LEU A 11 9.39 -9.30 2.70
N HIS A 12 10.49 -9.06 3.40
CA HIS A 12 11.43 -10.11 3.78
C HIS A 12 11.12 -10.52 5.23
N PRO A 13 10.17 -11.46 5.45
CA PRO A 13 9.88 -11.92 6.79
C PRO A 13 11.12 -12.60 7.38
N SER A 14 11.37 -12.35 8.66
CA SER A 14 12.35 -13.14 9.41
C SER A 14 11.90 -14.61 9.42
N THR A 15 12.83 -15.58 9.45
CA THR A 15 12.51 -17.01 9.34
C THR A 15 11.49 -17.52 10.38
N LEU A 16 11.40 -16.84 11.52
CA LEU A 16 10.42 -17.10 12.59
C LEU A 16 9.00 -16.58 12.28
N LEU A 17 8.85 -15.66 11.34
CA LEU A 17 7.59 -15.00 11.02
C LEU A 17 6.75 -15.77 10.00
N TYR A 18 7.31 -16.66 9.16
CA TYR A 18 6.56 -17.33 8.07
C TYR A 18 5.24 -18.02 8.47
N SER A 19 5.06 -18.37 9.75
CA SER A 19 3.86 -19.03 10.27
C SER A 19 2.82 -18.07 10.88
N LEU A 20 3.17 -16.81 11.11
CA LEU A 20 2.28 -15.83 11.73
C LEU A 20 1.35 -15.19 10.69
N PRO A 21 0.16 -14.74 11.07
CA PRO A 21 -0.68 -13.94 10.19
C PRO A 21 -0.16 -12.48 10.15
N HIS A 22 0.02 -11.96 8.94
CA HIS A 22 0.47 -10.58 8.69
C HIS A 22 -0.56 -9.87 7.82
N GLN A 23 -0.71 -8.57 8.00
CA GLN A 23 -1.61 -7.73 7.21
C GLN A 23 -0.86 -6.50 6.70
N ILE A 24 -1.19 -6.09 5.48
CA ILE A 24 -0.77 -4.85 4.87
C ILE A 24 -2.03 -4.03 4.63
N SER A 25 -2.15 -2.84 5.22
CA SER A 25 -3.35 -2.00 5.13
C SER A 25 -2.99 -0.54 4.87
N VAL A 26 -3.93 0.21 4.31
CA VAL A 26 -3.84 1.68 4.26
C VAL A 26 -4.23 2.25 5.63
N GLU A 27 -3.41 3.14 6.16
CA GLU A 27 -3.66 3.79 7.45
C GLU A 27 -4.97 4.58 7.41
N GLY A 28 -5.81 4.40 8.44
CA GLY A 28 -7.07 5.13 8.55
C GLY A 28 -8.22 4.58 7.71
N SER A 29 -8.06 3.42 7.06
CA SER A 29 -9.14 2.73 6.36
C SER A 29 -9.39 1.32 6.91
N ASP A 30 -10.64 1.04 7.29
CA ASP A 30 -11.12 -0.27 7.71
C ASP A 30 -11.79 -1.05 6.56
N ASP A 31 -11.85 -0.48 5.35
CA ASP A 31 -12.51 -1.14 4.22
C ASP A 31 -11.70 -2.37 3.76
N PRO A 32 -12.35 -3.52 3.52
CA PRO A 32 -11.68 -4.74 3.07
C PRO A 32 -10.90 -4.60 1.75
N ARG A 33 -11.17 -3.57 0.95
CA ARG A 33 -10.42 -3.28 -0.29
C ARG A 33 -9.11 -2.54 -0.03
N CYS A 34 -8.93 -1.96 1.15
CA CYS A 34 -7.76 -1.18 1.52
C CYS A 34 -6.74 -1.98 2.33
N TRP A 35 -6.93 -3.30 2.44
CA TRP A 35 -5.95 -4.18 3.05
C TRP A 35 -5.85 -5.52 2.33
N THR A 36 -4.70 -6.16 2.52
CA THR A 36 -4.44 -7.53 2.06
C THR A 36 -3.76 -8.29 3.18
N GLN A 37 -4.14 -9.56 3.36
CA GLN A 37 -3.55 -10.43 4.38
C GLN A 37 -2.66 -11.47 3.72
N GLY A 38 -1.48 -11.65 4.31
CA GLY A 38 -0.53 -12.63 3.82
C GLY A 38 -0.98 -14.06 4.09
N ARG A 39 -0.83 -14.93 3.08
CA ARG A 39 -1.13 -16.36 3.23
C ARG A 39 0.03 -17.08 3.92
N ARG A 40 -0.31 -17.90 4.92
CA ARG A 40 0.63 -18.64 5.78
C ARG A 40 1.29 -19.85 5.10
N ASP A 41 0.77 -20.29 3.96
CA ASP A 41 1.05 -21.61 3.39
C ASP A 41 2.22 -21.67 2.41
N LEU A 42 2.66 -20.53 1.88
CA LEU A 42 3.54 -20.52 0.70
C LEU A 42 4.87 -19.77 0.88
N GLY A 43 5.19 -19.32 2.10
CA GLY A 43 6.40 -18.52 2.31
C GLY A 43 6.42 -17.24 1.45
N GLN A 44 5.23 -16.71 1.13
CA GLN A 44 5.08 -15.61 0.19
C GLN A 44 5.76 -14.35 0.74
N THR A 45 6.71 -13.83 -0.02
CA THR A 45 7.45 -12.61 0.32
C THR A 45 6.96 -11.40 -0.46
N THR A 46 6.10 -11.60 -1.46
CA THR A 46 5.62 -10.54 -2.36
C THR A 46 4.11 -10.40 -2.28
N TYR A 47 3.63 -9.19 -2.04
CA TYR A 47 2.22 -8.85 -1.88
C TYR A 47 1.82 -7.76 -2.85
N LEU A 48 0.62 -7.89 -3.42
CA LEU A 48 -0.01 -6.89 -4.26
C LEU A 48 -1.14 -6.22 -3.48
N LEU A 49 -1.07 -4.91 -3.34
CA LEU A 49 -2.14 -4.09 -2.77
C LEU A 49 -2.57 -3.07 -3.82
N THR A 50 -3.83 -3.15 -4.24
CA THR A 50 -4.45 -2.16 -5.12
C THR A 50 -5.22 -1.17 -4.25
N ILE A 51 -4.87 0.11 -4.36
CA ILE A 51 -5.43 1.18 -3.53
C ILE A 51 -6.36 2.00 -4.42
N ASP A 52 -7.63 2.04 -4.02
CA ASP A 52 -8.58 3.03 -4.50
C ASP A 52 -8.41 4.28 -3.63
N HIS A 53 -7.81 5.34 -4.19
CA HIS A 53 -7.44 6.52 -3.41
C HIS A 53 -8.62 7.31 -2.88
N ASP A 54 -9.76 7.29 -3.57
CA ASP A 54 -10.98 7.98 -3.13
C ASP A 54 -11.59 7.25 -1.93
N LEU A 55 -11.38 5.94 -1.85
CA LEU A 55 -11.97 5.08 -0.85
C LEU A 55 -11.08 4.83 0.37
N CYS A 56 -9.77 4.68 0.14
CA CYS A 56 -8.80 4.32 1.17
C CYS A 56 -8.27 5.53 1.94
N GLY A 57 -8.84 6.72 1.76
CA GLY A 57 -8.48 7.91 2.53
C GLY A 57 -7.12 8.50 2.18
N SER A 58 -6.68 8.33 0.92
CA SER A 58 -5.40 8.84 0.46
C SER A 58 -5.39 10.36 0.35
N GLU A 59 -4.26 11.00 0.66
CA GLU A 59 -4.09 12.44 0.49
C GLU A 59 -3.80 12.77 -0.98
N VAL A 60 -4.81 13.26 -1.69
CA VAL A 60 -4.69 13.67 -3.10
C VAL A 60 -4.34 15.15 -3.19
N HIS A 61 -3.28 15.46 -3.92
CA HIS A 61 -2.81 16.80 -4.28
C HIS A 61 -2.81 16.94 -5.82
N ASN A 62 -2.68 18.18 -6.31
CA ASN A 62 -2.74 18.50 -7.75
C ASN A 62 -1.80 17.66 -8.63
N THR A 63 -0.62 17.31 -8.13
CA THR A 63 0.41 16.56 -8.87
C THR A 63 0.92 15.34 -8.10
N SER A 64 0.30 14.98 -6.99
CA SER A 64 0.74 13.82 -6.22
C SER A 64 -0.37 13.22 -5.39
N VAL A 65 -0.35 11.91 -5.20
CA VAL A 65 -1.14 11.23 -4.18
C VAL A 65 -0.22 10.60 -3.16
N THR A 66 -0.64 10.64 -1.91
CA THR A 66 0.12 10.15 -0.77
C THR A 66 -0.74 9.20 0.05
N SER A 67 -0.16 8.10 0.52
CA SER A 67 -0.84 7.13 1.38
C SER A 67 0.15 6.56 2.37
N PHE A 68 -0.31 6.37 3.60
CA PHE A 68 0.47 5.65 4.60
C PHE A 68 0.04 4.19 4.61
N ILE A 69 1.02 3.30 4.54
CA ILE A 69 0.82 1.86 4.50
C ILE A 69 1.36 1.27 5.79
N ILE A 70 0.52 0.50 6.45
CA ILE A 70 0.82 -0.19 7.69
C ILE A 70 1.06 -1.66 7.36
N VAL A 71 2.21 -2.17 7.76
CA VAL A 71 2.54 -3.58 7.69
C VAL A 71 2.57 -4.10 9.12
N GLN A 72 1.59 -4.92 9.47
CA GLN A 72 1.48 -5.56 10.78
C GLN A 72 1.90 -7.02 10.66
N GLU A 73 3.00 -7.37 11.32
CA GLU A 73 3.54 -8.72 11.22
C GLU A 73 2.95 -9.71 12.25
N ASN A 74 2.26 -9.21 13.27
CA ASN A 74 1.61 -10.01 14.30
C ASN A 74 0.25 -9.40 14.66
N LEU A 75 -0.83 -9.94 14.07
CA LEU A 75 -2.19 -9.44 14.27
C LEU A 75 -2.64 -9.30 15.75
N PRO A 76 -2.35 -10.26 16.67
CA PRO A 76 -2.79 -10.13 18.06
C PRO A 76 -2.05 -9.08 18.90
N ILE A 77 -0.91 -8.51 18.45
CA ILE A 77 -0.13 -7.56 19.24
C ILE A 77 0.33 -6.38 18.36
N LEU A 78 -0.29 -5.21 18.56
CA LEU A 78 -0.03 -3.99 17.77
C LEU A 78 1.35 -3.34 18.02
N THR A 79 2.10 -3.77 19.03
CA THR A 79 3.01 -2.86 19.75
C THR A 79 4.50 -3.00 19.47
N HIS A 80 4.96 -3.89 18.58
CA HIS A 80 6.41 -3.95 18.28
C HIS A 80 6.81 -4.35 16.85
N SER A 81 5.88 -4.85 16.03
CA SER A 81 6.19 -5.30 14.66
C SER A 81 5.36 -4.60 13.59
N THR A 82 4.85 -3.41 13.91
CA THR A 82 4.10 -2.59 12.97
C THR A 82 5.06 -1.61 12.30
N ARG A 83 5.21 -1.72 10.99
CA ARG A 83 6.01 -0.78 10.18
C ARG A 83 5.07 0.12 9.40
N ARG A 84 5.39 1.42 9.38
CA ARG A 84 4.62 2.46 8.67
C ARG A 84 5.45 3.02 7.53
N PHE A 85 4.92 2.96 6.32
CA PHE A 85 5.58 3.40 5.09
C PHE A 85 4.81 4.53 4.44
N LEU A 86 5.51 5.58 4.00
CA LEU A 86 4.94 6.62 3.16
C LEU A 86 5.07 6.21 1.70
N VAL A 87 3.93 6.05 1.02
CA VAL A 87 3.88 5.83 -0.43
C VAL A 87 3.43 7.14 -1.08
N LYS A 88 4.27 7.70 -1.94
CA LYS A 88 3.98 8.92 -2.70
C LYS A 88 4.12 8.66 -4.19
N CYS A 89 3.05 8.89 -4.93
CA CYS A 89 3.03 8.85 -6.38
C CYS A 89 2.94 10.28 -6.91
N ASN A 90 3.86 10.67 -7.78
CA ASN A 90 3.82 11.98 -8.44
C ASN A 90 3.32 11.80 -9.88
N TYR A 91 2.39 12.65 -10.28
CA TYR A 91 1.89 12.74 -11.64
C TYR A 91 2.63 13.88 -12.35
N ILE A 92 3.23 13.59 -13.50
CA ILE A 92 3.74 14.63 -14.39
C ILE A 92 2.57 14.99 -15.30
N PRO A 93 1.95 16.17 -15.15
CA PRO A 93 0.93 16.60 -16.11
C PRO A 93 1.60 16.71 -17.48
N GLU A 94 1.03 16.08 -18.51
CA GLU A 94 1.53 16.22 -19.87
C GLU A 94 1.56 17.71 -20.24
N THR A 95 2.74 18.27 -20.42
CA THR A 95 2.89 19.57 -21.07
C THR A 95 2.53 19.36 -22.53
N PHE A 96 1.32 19.76 -22.93
CA PHE A 96 0.93 19.77 -24.34
C PHE A 96 1.97 20.55 -25.14
N THR A 97 2.83 19.84 -25.87
CA THR A 97 3.81 20.46 -26.76
C THR A 97 3.07 20.79 -28.04
N VAL A 98 2.51 22.01 -28.09
CA VAL A 98 1.91 22.53 -29.32
C VAL A 98 3.05 22.75 -30.31
N ARG A 99 3.12 21.93 -31.38
CA ARG A 99 3.95 22.24 -32.53
C ARG A 99 3.27 23.36 -33.31
N ALA A 100 3.80 24.57 -33.22
CA ALA A 100 3.50 25.61 -34.20
C ALA A 100 4.11 25.16 -35.55
N GLY A 101 3.25 24.93 -36.53
CA GLY A 101 3.61 24.74 -37.93
C GLY A 101 3.61 26.06 -38.69
#